data_AF-A0A7C0U026-F1
#
_entry.id   AF-A0A7C0U026-F1
#
_cell.length_a   1.000
_cell.length_b   1.000
_cell.length_c   1.000
_cell.angle_alpha   90.00
_cell.angle_beta   90.00
_cell.angle_gamma   90.00
#
_symmetry.space_group_name_H-M   'P 1'
#
loop_
_entity.id
_entity.type
_entity.pdbx_description
1 polymer ?
#
loop_
_entity_poly.entity_id
_entity_poly.type
_entity_poly.pdbx_seq_one_letter_code
_entity_poly.pdbx_strand_id
1 'polypeptide(L)' 'MKTRGESVRPIIALLTDFGLRDPYVAQVKAVILSYCRDAAIIDVTHDVSAFNELQ' A
#
# COMPACT_ATOMS: atom_id res chain seq x y z
N MET A 1 -5.33 24.93 -24.17
CA MET A 1 -5.48 23.46 -24.26
C MET A 1 -4.42 22.84 -23.37
N LYS A 2 -4.75 22.47 -22.12
CA LYS A 2 -3.78 21.84 -21.21
C LYS A 2 -3.62 20.39 -21.71
N THR A 3 -2.43 20.04 -22.20
CA THR A 3 -2.09 18.64 -22.47
C THR A 3 -2.42 17.85 -21.21
N ARG A 4 -3.25 16.80 -21.33
CA ARG A 4 -3.39 15.80 -20.26
C ARG A 4 -2.00 15.22 -20.09
N GLY A 5 -1.23 15.76 -19.15
CA GLY A 5 0.05 15.18 -18.72
C GLY A 5 -0.21 13.72 -18.37
N GLU A 6 0.74 12.85 -18.73
CA GLU A 6 0.71 11.44 -18.41
C GLU A 6 0.22 11.26 -16.97
N SER A 7 -0.85 10.48 -16.79
CA SER A 7 -1.32 10.13 -15.46
C SER A 7 -0.25 9.27 -14.83
N VAL A 8 0.61 9.87 -14.01
CA VAL A 8 1.61 9.14 -13.24
C VAL A 8 0.85 8.21 -12.32
N ARG A 9 0.99 6.91 -12.55
CA ARG A 9 0.45 5.86 -11.69
C ARG A 9 1.36 5.72 -10.46
N PRO A 10 0.98 6.23 -9.28
CA PRO A 10 1.88 6.20 -8.13
C PRO A 10 2.08 4.76 -7.66
N ILE A 11 3.31 4.42 -7.27
CA ILE A 11 3.62 3.12 -6.68
C ILE A 11 3.74 3.29 -5.16
N ILE A 12 3.03 2.46 -4.40
CA ILE A 12 3.06 2.44 -2.95
C ILE A 12 3.47 1.03 -2.51
N ALA A 13 4.66 0.90 -1.94
CA ALA A 13 5.13 -0.34 -1.37
C ALA A 13 4.70 -0.43 0.11
N LEU A 14 4.16 -1.57 0.53
CA LEU A 14 3.72 -1.82 1.91
C LEU A 14 4.61 -2.86 2.57
N LEU A 15 5.18 -2.50 3.72
CA LEU A 15 5.86 -3.38 4.66
C LEU A 15 5.24 -3.17 6.02
N THR A 16 4.75 -4.24 6.65
CA THR A 16 4.06 -4.17 7.94
C THR A 16 4.32 -5.42 8.78
N ASP A 17 4.05 -5.34 10.07
CA ASP A 17 4.06 -6.45 11.03
C ASP A 17 2.65 -6.97 11.37
N PHE A 18 1.64 -6.57 10.58
CA PHE A 18 0.23 -6.87 10.83
C PHE A 18 -0.16 -8.35 10.67
N GLY A 19 0.65 -9.13 9.97
CA GLY A 19 0.28 -10.45 9.50
C GLY A 19 -0.87 -10.42 8.49
N LEU A 20 -1.35 -11.62 8.16
CA LEU A 20 -2.47 -11.83 7.22
C LEU A 20 -3.68 -12.51 7.89
N ARG A 21 -3.67 -12.66 9.22
CA ARG A 21 -4.76 -13.31 9.97
C ARG A 21 -6.00 -12.42 10.05
N ASP A 22 -5.79 -11.12 10.13
CA ASP A 22 -6.82 -10.11 10.29
C ASP A 22 -6.93 -9.22 9.04
N PRO A 23 -8.08 -8.55 8.80
CA PRO A 23 -8.33 -7.79 7.57
C PRO A 23 -7.56 -6.46 7.48
N TYR A 24 -6.62 -6.17 8.38
CA TYR A 24 -6.05 -4.84 8.54
C TYR A 24 -5.28 -4.38 7.29
N VAL A 25 -4.52 -5.28 6.66
CA VAL A 25 -3.86 -5.01 5.37
C VAL A 25 -4.87 -4.58 4.29
N ALA A 26 -6.02 -5.27 4.22
CA ALA A 26 -7.06 -4.93 3.24
C ALA A 26 -7.68 -3.55 3.53
N GLN A 27 -7.87 -3.19 4.80
CA GLN A 27 -8.38 -1.88 5.20
C GLN A 27 -7.42 -0.75 4.80
N VAL A 28 -6.11 -0.92 5.01
CA VAL A 28 -5.09 0.05 4.57
C VAL A 28 -5.14 0.25 3.06
N LYS A 29 -5.19 -0.85 2.30
CA LYS A 29 -5.31 -0.79 0.83
C LYS A 29 -6.58 -0.08 0.38
N ALA A 30 -7.71 -0.34 1.05
CA ALA A 30 -8.98 0.31 0.74
C ALA A 30 -8.91 1.83 0.96
N VAL A 31 -8.29 2.28 2.05
CA VAL A 31 -8.08 3.71 2.31
C VAL A 31 -7.19 4.32 1.24
N ILE A 32 -6.05 3.72 0.91
CA ILE A 32 -5.16 4.20 -0.16
C ILE A 32 -5.93 4.36 -1.48
N LEU A 33 -6.67 3.33 -1.90
CA LEU A 33 -7.42 3.32 -3.17
C LEU A 33 -8.64 4.26 -3.16
N SER A 34 -9.12 4.66 -1.98
CA SER A 34 -10.16 5.69 -1.87
C SER A 34 -9.63 7.09 -2.19
N TYR A 35 -8.35 7.37 -1.90
CA TYR A 35 -7.69 8.64 -2.22
C TYR A 35 -7.07 8.65 -3.61
N CYS A 36 -6.43 7.55 -4.02
CA CYS A 36 -5.79 7.41 -5.33
C CYS A 36 -6.17 6.06 -5.95
N ARG A 37 -7.21 6.08 -6.80
CA ARG A 37 -7.74 4.86 -7.41
C ARG A 37 -6.75 4.14 -8.35
N ASP A 38 -5.84 4.90 -8.95
CA ASP A 38 -4.84 4.37 -9.91
C ASP A 38 -3.58 3.83 -9.20
N ALA A 39 -3.39 4.07 -7.90
CA ALA A 39 -2.18 3.64 -7.20
C ALA A 39 -1.89 2.14 -7.39
N ALA A 40 -0.66 1.82 -7.78
CA ALA A 40 -0.15 0.46 -7.77
C ALA A 40 0.36 0.15 -6.35
N ILE A 41 -0.34 -0.75 -5.65
CA ILE A 41 0.07 -1.19 -4.32
C ILE A 41 0.89 -2.47 -4.46
N ILE A 42 2.11 -2.46 -3.92
CA ILE A 42 3.02 -3.60 -3.92
C ILE A 42 3.25 -4.03 -2.48
N ASP A 43 2.87 -5.25 -2.13
CA ASP A 43 3.22 -5.80 -0.82
C ASP A 43 4.66 -6.28 -0.85
N VAL A 44 5.49 -5.73 0.02
CA VAL A 44 6.85 -6.24 0.26
C VAL A 44 6.75 -7.46 1.16
N THR A 45 6.17 -7.27 2.34
CA THR A 45 5.78 -8.34 3.27
C THR A 45 4.85 -7.77 4.34
N HIS A 46 3.97 -8.61 4.85
CA HIS A 46 3.18 -8.33 6.04
C HIS A 46 3.55 -9.25 7.21
N ASP A 47 4.60 -10.05 7.05
CA ASP A 47 5.03 -11.11 7.98
C ASP A 47 6.28 -10.70 8.78
N VAL A 48 6.42 -9.40 9.07
CA VAL A 48 7.44 -8.90 9.99
C VAL A 48 7.02 -9.26 11.42
N SER A 49 7.97 -9.64 12.28
CA SER A 49 7.66 -9.88 13.69
C SER A 49 7.11 -8.60 14.33
N ALA A 50 6.01 -8.72 15.06
CA ALA A 50 5.36 -7.60 15.72
C ALA A 50 6.36 -6.75 16.52
N PHE A 51 6.40 -5.45 16.22
CA PHE A 51 7.27 -4.45 16.86
C PHE A 51 8.79 -4.66 16.68
N ASN A 52 9.23 -5.50 15.73
CA ASN A 52 10.65 -5.70 15.46
C ASN A 52 11.15 -4.77 14.35
N GLU A 53 11.83 -3.71 14.75
CA GLU A 53 12.38 -2.69 13.86
C GLU A 53 13.68 -3.09 13.15
N LEU A 54 14.33 -4.19 13.59
CA LEU A 54 15.63 -4.63 13.08
C LEU A 54 15.54 -5.82 12.10
N GLN A 55 14.35 -6.40 11.93
CA GLN A 55 14.10 -7.48 10.98
C GLN A 55 14.07 -6.98 9.53
#